data_AF-A0A3D0N5E5-F1
#
_entry.id   AF-A0A3D0N5E5-F1
#
_cell.length_a   1.000
_cell.length_b   1.000
_cell.length_c   1.000
_cell.angle_alpha   90.00
_cell.angle_beta   90.00
_cell.angle_gamma   90.00
#
_symmetry.space_group_name_H-M   'P 1'
#
loop_
_entity.id
_entity.type
_entity.pdbx_description
1 polymer ?
#
loop_
_entity_poly.entity_id
_entity_poly.type
_entity_poly.pdbx_seq_one_letter_code
_entity_poly.pdbx_strand_id
1 'polypeptide(L)'
;MTGERCNGEFRTADWDTYRMNTREPFVELEAPEAEIALVDEALAALKDAGIIQRSSYDQAAFEAHREAVRESFEIPWTAISPRRE
;
A
#
# COMPACT_ATOMS: atom_id res chain seq x y z
N MET A 1 -10.55 7.37 -4.78
CA MET A 1 -11.32 6.13 -4.50
C MET A 1 -12.45 6.46 -3.52
N THR A 2 -13.71 6.21 -3.88
CA THR A 2 -14.86 6.33 -2.97
C THR A 2 -15.06 5.02 -2.23
N GLY A 3 -14.76 4.98 -0.94
CA GLY A 3 -15.03 3.83 -0.07
C GLY A 3 -16.28 4.03 0.79
N GLU A 4 -16.90 2.94 1.22
CA GLU A 4 -18.09 2.96 2.09
C GLU A 4 -17.75 2.43 3.49
N ARG A 5 -18.33 3.04 4.53
CA ARG A 5 -18.21 2.58 5.91
C ARG A 5 -19.43 1.73 6.28
N CYS A 6 -19.23 0.43 6.51
CA CYS A 6 -20.27 -0.47 7.02
C CYS A 6 -19.83 -1.06 8.37
N ASN A 7 -20.64 -0.86 9.43
CA ASN A 7 -20.48 -1.55 10.72
C ASN A 7 -19.07 -1.45 11.36
N GLY A 8 -18.39 -0.31 11.21
CA GLY A 8 -17.03 -0.09 11.72
C GLY A 8 -15.90 -0.53 10.77
N GLU A 9 -16.24 -1.12 9.63
CA GLU A 9 -15.32 -1.51 8.56
C GLU A 9 -15.31 -0.45 7.46
N PHE A 10 -14.15 -0.16 6.87
CA PHE A 10 -14.01 0.67 5.67
C PHE A 10 -13.65 -0.24 4.49
N ARG A 11 -14.42 -0.14 3.39
CA ARG A 11 -14.18 -0.90 2.15
C ARG A 11 -13.96 0.04 0.98
N THR A 12 -13.00 -0.27 0.13
CA THR A 12 -12.82 0.40 -1.17
C THR A 12 -13.88 -0.10 -2.15
N ALA A 13 -14.18 0.67 -3.20
CA ALA A 13 -15.20 0.31 -4.19
C ALA A 13 -14.92 -1.02 -4.92
N ASP A 14 -13.65 -1.38 -5.05
CA ASP A 14 -13.17 -2.58 -5.72
C ASP A 14 -12.94 -3.76 -4.75
N TRP A 15 -13.23 -3.60 -3.46
CA TRP A 15 -12.94 -4.57 -2.41
C TRP A 15 -13.33 -6.02 -2.76
N ASP A 16 -14.56 -6.23 -3.26
CA ASP A 16 -15.06 -7.57 -3.62
C ASP A 16 -14.42 -8.14 -4.89
N THR A 17 -13.78 -7.29 -5.69
CA THR A 17 -13.20 -7.64 -6.99
C THR A 17 -11.68 -7.70 -6.99
N TYR A 18 -11.01 -7.07 -6.02
CA TYR A 18 -9.56 -7.04 -5.95
C TYR A 18 -8.99 -8.45 -5.77
N ARG A 19 -8.06 -8.82 -6.66
CA ARG A 19 -7.33 -10.08 -6.64
C ARG A 19 -5.84 -9.79 -6.69
N MET A 20 -5.14 -10.12 -5.61
CA MET A 20 -3.68 -9.97 -5.54
C MET A 20 -3.00 -10.85 -6.61
N ASN A 21 -2.26 -10.22 -7.52
CA ASN A 21 -1.42 -10.92 -8.50
C ASN A 21 -0.04 -11.20 -7.89
N THR A 22 0.15 -12.40 -7.37
CA THR A 22 1.41 -12.80 -6.73
C THR A 22 2.54 -13.07 -7.73
N ARG A 23 2.26 -13.17 -9.03
CA ARG A 23 3.27 -13.39 -10.08
C ARG A 23 3.94 -12.11 -10.53
N GLU A 24 3.24 -10.99 -10.38
CA GLU A 24 3.73 -9.67 -10.78
C GLU A 24 3.58 -8.70 -9.61
N PRO A 25 4.26 -8.97 -8.48
CA PRO A 25 3.97 -8.30 -7.22
C PRO A 25 4.48 -6.85 -7.14
N PHE A 26 5.33 -6.46 -8.10
CA PHE A 26 5.87 -5.11 -8.20
C PHE A 26 5.18 -4.27 -9.28
N VAL A 27 4.10 -4.79 -9.88
CA VAL A 27 3.26 -4.01 -10.79
C VAL A 27 2.64 -2.86 -10.01
N GLU A 28 2.79 -1.67 -10.56
CA GLU A 28 2.22 -0.46 -10.03
C GLU A 28 0.69 -0.49 -10.15
N LEU A 29 -0.01 -0.34 -9.02
CA LEU A 29 -1.48 -0.44 -8.96
C LEU A 29 -2.15 0.90 -9.26
N GLU A 30 -1.52 2.00 -8.89
CA GLU A 30 -2.00 3.36 -9.05
C GLU A 30 -0.82 4.30 -9.32
N ALA A 31 -1.09 5.44 -9.96
CA ALA A 31 -0.05 6.42 -10.22
C ALA A 31 0.55 6.93 -8.91
N PRO A 32 1.88 7.16 -8.82
CA PRO A 32 2.54 7.47 -7.56
C PRO A 32 2.00 8.77 -6.94
N GLU A 33 1.62 9.74 -7.77
CA GLU A 33 1.05 11.01 -7.30
C GLU A 33 -0.32 10.82 -6.63
N ALA A 34 -1.12 9.88 -7.12
CA ALA A 34 -2.42 9.55 -6.54
C ALA A 34 -2.25 8.85 -5.19
N GLU A 35 -1.30 7.90 -5.11
CA GLU A 35 -0.91 7.24 -3.87
C GLU A 35 -0.45 8.26 -2.82
N ILE A 36 0.50 9.13 -3.19
CA ILE A 36 1.08 10.15 -2.30
C ILE A 36 0.00 11.09 -1.76
N ALA A 37 -0.88 11.61 -2.63
CA ALA A 37 -1.94 12.53 -2.21
C ALA A 37 -2.87 11.89 -1.17
N LEU A 38 -3.25 10.63 -1.38
CA LEU A 38 -4.13 9.91 -0.45
C LEU A 38 -3.43 9.59 0.87
N VAL A 39 -2.15 9.22 0.82
CA VAL A 39 -1.34 8.97 2.02
C VAL A 39 -1.13 10.26 2.82
N ASP A 40 -0.86 11.39 2.16
CA ASP A 40 -0.70 12.69 2.81
C ASP A 40 -1.98 13.11 3.55
N GLU A 41 -3.16 12.93 2.93
CA GLU A 41 -4.45 13.18 3.59
C GLU A 41 -4.64 12.31 4.83
N ALA A 42 -4.31 11.02 4.74
CA ALA A 42 -4.43 10.09 5.87
C ALA A 42 -3.45 10.44 7.00
N LEU A 43 -2.20 10.76 6.68
CA LEU A 43 -1.19 11.15 7.67
C LEU A 43 -1.55 12.48 8.36
N ALA A 44 -2.11 13.44 7.62
CA ALA A 44 -2.64 14.68 8.19
C ALA A 44 -3.75 14.38 9.21
N ALA A 45 -4.73 13.54 8.84
CA ALA A 45 -5.82 13.17 9.74
C ALA A 45 -5.33 12.47 11.02
N LEU A 46 -4.33 11.59 10.92
CA LEU A 46 -3.72 10.92 12.08
C LEU A 46 -2.98 11.89 12.99
N LYS A 47 -2.29 12.87 12.40
CA LYS A 47 -1.59 13.93 13.15
C LYS A 47 -2.57 14.84 13.87
N ASP A 48 -3.65 15.24 13.19
CA ASP A 48 -4.70 16.10 13.76
C ASP A 48 -5.45 15.39 14.89
N ALA A 49 -5.61 14.06 14.79
CA ALA A 49 -6.15 13.22 15.87
C ALA A 49 -5.17 12.99 17.03
N GLY A 50 -3.92 13.47 16.94
CA GLY A 50 -2.88 13.27 17.95
C GLY A 50 -2.37 11.82 18.06
N ILE A 51 -2.68 10.96 17.09
CA ILE A 51 -2.24 9.55 17.06
C ILE A 51 -0.76 9.48 16.72
N ILE A 52 -0.31 10.32 15.78
CA ILE A 52 1.10 10.44 15.41
C ILE A 52 1.59 11.87 15.64
N GLN A 53 2.87 12.01 15.98
CA GLN A 53 3.46 13.32 16.27
C GLN A 53 3.90 14.08 15.01
N ARG A 54 4.22 13.35 13.93
CA ARG A 54 4.72 13.89 12.67
C ARG A 54 4.16 13.10 11.50
N SER A 55 3.83 13.82 10.42
CA SER A 55 3.41 13.27 9.13
C SER A 55 4.51 13.33 8.06
N SER A 56 5.57 14.11 8.27
CA SER A 56 6.64 14.27 7.28
C SER A 56 7.74 13.22 7.40
N TYR A 57 8.17 12.72 6.25
CA TYR A 57 9.28 11.77 6.08
C TYR A 57 10.20 12.22 4.93
N ASP A 58 11.39 11.61 4.85
CA ASP A 58 12.29 11.83 3.72
C ASP A 58 11.79 11.03 2.52
N GLN A 59 11.19 11.72 1.56
CA GLN A 59 10.60 11.12 0.37
C GLN A 59 11.65 10.48 -0.53
N ALA A 60 12.84 11.08 -0.65
CA ALA A 60 13.91 10.53 -1.48
C ALA A 60 14.45 9.22 -0.89
N ALA A 61 14.61 9.18 0.44
CA ALA A 61 14.98 7.96 1.13
C ALA A 61 13.91 6.86 1.00
N PHE A 62 12.63 7.23 1.05
CA PHE A 62 11.52 6.28 0.86
C PHE A 62 11.49 5.71 -0.57
N GLU A 63 11.68 6.55 -1.59
CA GLU A 63 11.72 6.10 -2.99
C GLU A 63 12.92 5.19 -3.26
N ALA A 64 14.11 5.55 -2.75
CA ALA A 64 15.29 4.70 -2.83
C ALA A 64 15.06 3.34 -2.13
N HIS A 65 14.32 3.34 -1.03
CA HIS A 65 13.94 2.10 -0.36
C HIS A 65 12.94 1.26 -1.17
N ARG A 66 11.94 1.88 -1.82
CA ARG A 66 11.00 1.18 -2.73
C ARG A 66 11.75 0.47 -3.85
N GLU A 67 12.72 1.13 -4.48
CA GLU A 67 13.53 0.52 -5.53
C GLU A 67 14.39 -0.62 -4.97
N ALA A 68 15.07 -0.40 -3.84
CA ALA A 68 15.88 -1.44 -3.22
C ALA A 68 15.06 -2.70 -2.85
N VAL A 69 13.80 -2.53 -2.42
CA VAL A 69 12.86 -3.65 -2.20
C VAL A 69 12.53 -4.34 -3.52
N ARG A 70 12.19 -3.60 -4.59
CA ARG A 70 11.91 -4.21 -5.90
C ARG A 70 13.09 -5.04 -6.41
N GLU A 71 14.32 -4.57 -6.23
CA GLU A 71 15.54 -5.24 -6.70
C GLU A 71 15.98 -6.40 -5.80
N SER A 72 15.89 -6.24 -4.48
CA SER A 72 16.52 -7.15 -3.50
C SER A 72 15.53 -8.08 -2.81
N PHE A 73 14.24 -7.74 -2.82
CA PHE A 73 13.24 -8.48 -2.07
C PHE A 73 12.66 -9.60 -2.93
N GLU A 74 13.04 -10.83 -2.61
CA GLU A 74 12.37 -12.00 -3.15
C GLU A 74 11.01 -12.17 -2.42
N ILE A 75 9.92 -12.06 -3.16
CA ILE A 75 8.55 -12.23 -2.63
C ILE A 75 8.39 -13.68 -2.15
N PRO A 76 7.99 -13.93 -0.89
CA PRO A 76 8.88 -14.68 -0.02
C PRO A 76 8.44 -16.10 0.34
N TRP A 77 9.46 -16.86 0.75
CA TRP A 77 9.61 -18.08 1.59
C TRP A 77 8.48 -18.58 2.52
N THR A 78 7.30 -17.95 2.57
CA THR A 78 6.08 -18.45 3.24
C THR A 78 5.06 -19.05 2.27
N ALA A 79 5.36 -19.10 0.97
CA ALA A 79 4.50 -19.72 -0.03
C ALA A 79 4.37 -21.25 0.18
N ILE A 80 3.40 -21.69 0.98
CA ILE A 80 2.87 -23.07 0.98
C ILE A 80 1.85 -23.19 -0.18
N SER A 81 2.27 -22.85 -1.39
CA SER A 81 1.48 -23.15 -2.59
C SER A 81 2.13 -24.35 -3.28
N PRO A 82 1.44 -25.48 -3.46
CA PRO A 82 1.97 -26.59 -4.24
C PRO A 82 2.32 -26.06 -5.64
N ARG A 83 3.60 -26.10 -6.01
CA ARG A 83 3.95 -26.08 -7.43
C ARG A 83 3.43 -27.40 -7.99
N ARG A 84 2.26 -27.41 -8.63
CA ARG A 84 1.94 -28.48 -9.56
C ARG A 84 2.67 -28.18 -10.87
N GLU A 85 3.55 -29.09 -11.24
CA GLU A 85 4.00 -29.28 -12.62
C GLU A 85 2.81 -29.61 -13.53
#